data_AF-A0A7U9X0Q6-F1
#
_entry.id   AF-A0A7U9X0Q6-F1
#
_cell.length_a   1.000
_cell.length_b   1.000
_cell.length_c   1.000
_cell.angle_alpha   90.00
_cell.angle_beta   90.00
_cell.angle_gamma   90.00
#
_symmetry.space_group_name_H-M   'P 1'
#
loop_
_entity.id
_entity.type
_entity.pdbx_description
1 polymer ?
#
loop_
_entity_poly.entity_id
_entity_poly.type
_entity_poly.pdbx_seq_one_letter_code
_entity_poly.pdbx_strand_id
1 'polypeptide(L)' 'MTDWTTTHNGPECTASGCMRAGNDIVMPGCNNDHENLKKELDDGTLDIRELKLAVGHLVNIIWQSNQYTTE' A
#
# COMPACT_ATOMS: atom_id res chain seq x y z
N MET A 1 5.51 -5.85 -0.29
CA MET A 1 5.02 -5.24 -1.56
C MET A 1 4.32 -6.32 -2.37
N THR A 2 3.30 -5.97 -3.15
CA THR A 2 2.63 -6.89 -4.08
C THR A 2 3.54 -7.26 -5.25
N ASP A 3 3.19 -8.32 -5.98
CA ASP A 3 3.77 -8.57 -7.30
C ASP A 3 3.33 -7.49 -8.30
N TRP A 4 4.02 -7.42 -9.43
CA TRP A 4 3.82 -6.43 -10.48
C TRP A 4 2.40 -6.51 -11.07
N THR A 5 1.75 -5.36 -11.19
CA THR A 5 0.40 -5.17 -11.75
C THR A 5 -0.72 -5.97 -11.07
N THR A 6 -0.51 -6.41 -9.82
CA THR A 6 -1.47 -7.21 -9.04
C THR A 6 -2.89 -6.62 -9.03
N THR A 7 -3.03 -5.30 -8.91
CA THR A 7 -4.33 -4.62 -8.82
C THR A 7 -4.83 -4.03 -10.14
N HIS A 8 -4.10 -4.20 -11.23
CA HIS A 8 -4.42 -3.54 -12.51
C HIS A 8 -5.53 -4.27 -13.28
N ASN A 9 -5.71 -5.57 -13.03
CA ASN A 9 -6.55 -6.44 -13.85
C ASN A 9 -7.73 -6.99 -13.06
N GLY A 10 -8.91 -6.43 -13.29
CA GLY A 10 -10.17 -6.95 -12.78
C GLY A 10 -10.41 -6.70 -11.29
N PRO A 11 -11.55 -7.17 -10.75
CA PRO A 11 -11.98 -6.88 -9.38
C PRO A 11 -11.40 -7.83 -8.33
N GLU A 12 -10.73 -8.90 -8.75
CA GLU A 12 -10.26 -9.98 -7.88
C GLU A 12 -9.24 -9.50 -6.84
N CYS A 13 -8.44 -8.49 -7.16
CA CYS A 13 -7.47 -7.90 -6.24
C CYS A 13 -7.55 -6.38 -6.26
N THR A 14 -7.83 -5.79 -5.09
CA THR A 14 -7.97 -4.35 -4.91
C THR A 14 -6.88 -3.81 -4.00
N ALA A 15 -6.53 -2.54 -4.15
CA ALA A 15 -5.55 -1.88 -3.29
C ALA A 15 -5.93 -1.99 -1.81
N SER A 16 -7.19 -1.70 -1.45
CA SER A 16 -7.68 -1.85 -0.08
C SER A 16 -7.60 -3.28 0.43
N GLY A 17 -7.87 -4.28 -0.42
CA GLY A 17 -7.66 -5.70 -0.10
C GLY A 17 -6.19 -5.99 0.21
N CYS A 18 -5.27 -5.49 -0.62
CA CYS A 18 -3.83 -5.63 -0.37
C CYS A 18 -3.41 -4.99 0.97
N MET A 19 -3.93 -3.81 1.30
CA MET A 19 -3.61 -3.11 2.55
C MET A 19 -4.12 -3.89 3.78
N ARG A 20 -5.37 -4.37 3.75
CA ARG A 20 -5.92 -5.22 4.84
C ARG A 20 -5.17 -6.53 5.01
N ALA A 21 -4.59 -7.05 3.92
CA ALA A 21 -3.73 -8.24 3.96
C ALA A 21 -2.31 -7.95 4.48
N GLY A 22 -2.00 -6.70 4.81
CA GLY A 22 -0.69 -6.30 5.35
C GLY A 22 0.38 -6.05 4.29
N ASN A 23 0.01 -5.81 3.03
CA ASN A 23 0.99 -5.33 2.05
C ASN A 23 1.29 -3.84 2.28
N ASP A 24 2.57 -3.49 2.38
CA ASP A 24 2.94 -2.07 2.57
C ASP A 24 2.95 -1.25 1.26
N ILE A 25 3.04 -1.90 0.10
CA ILE A 25 3.21 -1.25 -1.22
C ILE A 25 2.47 -2.05 -2.29
N VAL A 26 1.73 -1.35 -3.16
CA VAL A 26 1.16 -1.85 -4.42
C VAL A 26 2.09 -1.48 -5.57
N MET A 27 2.42 -2.43 -6.44
CA MET A 27 3.41 -2.25 -7.51
C MET A 27 2.82 -2.49 -8.91
N PRO A 28 3.02 -1.59 -9.89
CA PRO A 28 3.58 -0.23 -9.77
C PRO A 28 2.60 0.79 -9.18
N GLY A 29 1.37 0.37 -8.85
CA GLY A 29 0.28 1.27 -8.49
C GLY A 29 -0.34 1.95 -9.73
N CYS A 30 -1.60 2.34 -9.62
CA CYS A 30 -2.35 3.05 -10.65
C CYS A 30 -3.38 4.02 -10.03
N ASN A 31 -3.97 4.90 -10.85
CA ASN A 31 -4.97 5.87 -10.36
C ASN A 31 -6.18 5.18 -9.71
N ASN A 32 -6.59 4.01 -10.23
CA ASN A 32 -7.71 3.25 -9.69
C ASN A 32 -7.43 2.71 -8.27
N ASP A 33 -6.16 2.49 -7.90
CA ASP A 33 -5.80 2.12 -6.53
C ASP A 33 -6.08 3.26 -5.55
N HIS A 34 -5.77 4.50 -5.94
CA HIS A 34 -6.08 5.67 -5.13
C HIS A 34 -7.59 5.88 -4.98
N GLU A 35 -8.35 5.70 -6.06
CA GLU A 35 -9.83 5.78 -6.02
C GLU A 35 -10.42 4.70 -5.12
N ASN A 36 -9.93 3.46 -5.23
CA ASN A 36 -10.34 2.36 -4.37
C ASN A 36 -10.04 2.65 -2.90
N LEU A 37 -8.83 3.08 -2.56
CA LEU A 37 -8.45 3.36 -1.18
C LEU A 37 -9.28 4.50 -0.57
N LYS A 38 -9.50 5.59 -1.31
CA LYS A 38 -10.33 6.72 -0.83
C LYS A 38 -11.76 6.27 -0.55
N LYS A 39 -12.36 5.55 -1.50
CA LYS A 39 -13.73 5.04 -1.35
C LYS A 39 -13.86 4.16 -0.11
N GLU A 40 -12.95 3.22 0.10
CA GLU A 40 -13.03 2.26 1.21
C GLU A 40 -12.71 2.92 2.58
N LEU A 41 -11.92 4.00 2.59
CA LEU A 41 -11.76 4.84 3.78
C LEU A 41 -13.05 5.60 4.11
N ASP A 42 -13.69 6.21 3.10
CA ASP A 42 -14.94 6.95 3.26
C ASP A 42 -16.10 6.03 3.69
N ASP A 43 -16.16 4.82 3.12
CA ASP A 43 -17.13 3.77 3.45
C ASP A 43 -16.84 3.10 4.82
N GLY A 44 -15.68 3.40 5.44
CA GLY A 44 -15.26 2.85 6.72
C GLY A 44 -14.87 1.37 6.69
N THR A 45 -14.77 0.78 5.51
CA THR A 45 -14.40 -0.62 5.32
C THR A 45 -12.88 -0.81 5.38
N LEU A 46 -12.08 0.23 5.09
CA LEU A 46 -10.64 0.28 5.30
C LEU A 46 -10.33 1.18 6.49
N ASP A 47 -9.60 0.68 7.48
CA ASP A 47 -9.15 1.49 8.60
C ASP A 47 -7.89 2.28 8.21
N ILE A 48 -7.88 3.59 8.44
CA ILE A 48 -6.72 4.46 8.20
C ILE A 48 -5.46 4.00 8.96
N ARG A 49 -5.61 3.26 10.06
CA ARG A 49 -4.50 2.67 10.80
C ARG A 49 -3.68 1.69 9.95
N GLU A 50 -4.31 0.94 9.05
CA GLU A 50 -3.62 0.03 8.12
C GLU A 50 -2.65 0.80 7.22
N LEU A 51 -3.09 1.93 6.66
CA LEU A 51 -2.23 2.77 5.82
C LEU A 51 -1.09 3.41 6.63
N LYS A 52 -1.36 3.83 7.88
CA LYS A 52 -0.33 4.38 8.76
C LYS A 52 0.72 3.33 9.12
N LEU A 53 0.32 2.08 9.34
CA LEU A 53 1.22 0.97 9.61
C LEU A 53 2.11 0.70 8.38
N ALA A 54 1.52 0.59 7.19
CA ALA A 54 2.25 0.42 5.93
C ALA A 54 3.31 1.51 5.72
N VAL A 55 2.94 2.78 5.93
CA VAL A 55 3.88 3.92 5.85
C VAL A 55 4.97 3.81 6.92
N GLY A 56 4.61 3.45 8.15
CA GLY A 56 5.58 3.28 9.24
C GLY A 56 6.62 2.20 8.95
N HIS A 57 6.18 1.04 8.44
CA HIS A 57 7.07 -0.04 8.00
C HIS A 57 7.97 0.43 6.86
N LEU A 58 7.40 1.09 5.85
CA LEU A 58 8.15 1.60 4.70
C LEU A 58 9.25 2.57 5.13
N VAL A 59 8.94 3.56 5.97
CA VAL A 59 9.93 4.52 6.49
C VAL A 59 11.02 3.81 7.30
N ASN A 60 10.65 2.85 8.14
CA ASN A 60 11.62 2.08 8.93
C ASN A 60 12.59 1.27 8.05
N ILE A 61 12.10 0.65 6.98
CA ILE A 61 12.92 -0.07 6.01
C ILE A 61 13.84 0.89 5.26
N ILE A 62 13.30 2.03 4.79
CA ILE A 62 14.05 3.05 4.07
C ILE A 62 15.20 3.60 4.94
N TRP A 63 14.95 3.85 6.23
CA TRP A 63 15.97 4.35 7.17
C TRP A 63 17.15 3.39 7.36
N GLN A 64 16.90 2.08 7.23
CA GLN A 64 17.92 1.03 7.32
C GLN A 64 18.57 0.71 5.97
N SER A 65 18.14 1.34 4.89
CA SER A 65 18.73 1.14 3.58
C SER A 65 20.06 1.89 3.44
N ASN A 66 20.87 1.47 2.47
CA ASN A 66 22.15 2.11 2.13
C ASN A 66 22.00 3.58 1.69
N GLN A 67 20.77 4.07 1.49
CA GLN A 67 20.53 5.46 1.15
C GLN A 67 20.89 6.43 2.27
N TYR A 68 20.87 5.98 3.54
CA TYR A 68 21.08 6.84 4.72
C TYR A 68 22.31 6.45 5.55
N THR A 69 23.17 5.58 5.01
CA THR A 69 24.47 5.30 5.62
C THR A 69 25.45 6.43 5.30
N THR A 70 26.09 7.02 6.30
CA THR A 70 27.26 7.88 6.11
C THR A 70 28.50 7.00 5.91
N GLU A 71 29.28 7.27 4.86
CA GLU A 71 30.59 6.64 4.63
C GLU A 71 31.57 6.83 5.80
#